data_AF-A0A8H4QPF2-F1
#
_entry.id   AF-A0A8H4QPF2-F1
#
_cell.length_a   1.000
_cell.length_b   1.000
_cell.length_c   1.000
_cell.angle_alpha   90.00
_cell.angle_beta   90.00
_cell.angle_gamma   90.00
#
_symmetry.space_group_name_H-M   'P 1'
#
loop_
_entity.id
_entity.type
_entity.pdbx_description
1 polymer ?
#
loop_
_entity_poly.entity_id
_entity_poly.type
_entity_poly.pdbx_seq_one_letter_code
_entity_poly.pdbx_strand_id
1 'polypeptide(L)'
;MEFSRTTDESRVLVIYTGGTIGMLVGVHGYVPEPYFLTETLRSQNRFHDPLQDSLFSNASSVQGYREWSGRSSPHPPGDTPTDDGSGRTLLVRSSRPIGHTNALRPTPGGATPKHQPQCVQVSENVYEAQLPTLVTPRTRAPNGNSTKSIRYAILEVSPLGRDNM
;
A
#
# COMPACT_ATOMS: atom_id res chain seq x y z
N MET A 1 27.21 -12.84 -15.38
CA MET A 1 26.01 -13.61 -14.99
C MET A 1 25.45 -12.94 -13.75
N GLU A 2 24.38 -12.18 -13.92
CA GLU A 2 23.75 -11.39 -12.86
C GLU A 2 22.80 -12.30 -12.08
N PHE A 3 23.21 -12.67 -10.86
CA PHE A 3 22.38 -13.44 -9.96
C PHE A 3 21.21 -12.57 -9.54
N SER A 4 20.07 -12.71 -10.22
CA SER A 4 18.79 -12.23 -9.72
C SER A 4 18.53 -12.98 -8.42
N ARG A 5 18.92 -12.37 -7.29
CA ARG A 5 18.35 -12.75 -5.98
C ARG A 5 16.85 -12.62 -6.17
N THR A 6 16.16 -13.74 -6.33
CA THR A 6 14.72 -13.80 -6.21
C THR A 6 14.41 -13.27 -4.82
N THR A 7 14.06 -11.99 -4.73
CA THR A 7 13.52 -11.44 -3.49
C THR A 7 12.35 -12.34 -3.13
N ASP A 8 12.34 -12.89 -1.92
CA ASP A 8 11.28 -13.78 -1.39
C ASP A 8 10.01 -12.94 -1.12
N GLU A 9 9.56 -12.27 -2.18
CA GLU A 9 8.55 -11.22 -2.21
C GLU A 9 7.59 -11.51 -3.37
N SER A 10 6.34 -11.81 -3.03
CA SER A 10 5.26 -11.93 -4.01
C SER A 10 4.72 -10.55 -4.34
N ARG A 11 4.40 -10.29 -5.62
CA ARG A 11 3.78 -9.03 -6.07
C ARG A 11 2.29 -9.24 -6.32
N VAL A 12 1.44 -8.40 -5.72
CA VAL A 12 -0.02 -8.48 -5.83
C VAL A 12 -0.60 -7.13 -6.23
N LEU A 13 -1.60 -7.14 -7.12
CA LEU A 13 -2.43 -5.97 -7.42
C LEU A 13 -3.79 -6.16 -6.75
N VAL A 14 -4.18 -5.21 -5.91
CA VAL A 14 -5.52 -5.15 -5.31
C VAL A 14 -6.36 -4.17 -6.11
N ILE A 15 -7.47 -4.64 -6.66
CA ILE A 15 -8.45 -3.79 -7.35
C ILE A 15 -9.54 -3.44 -6.34
N TYR A 16 -9.54 -2.19 -5.86
CA TYR A 16 -10.55 -1.70 -4.92
C TYR A 16 -11.68 -1.02 -5.69
N THR A 17 -12.85 -1.64 -5.70
CA THR A 17 -14.03 -1.18 -6.45
C THR A 17 -15.05 -0.41 -5.58
N GLY A 18 -14.72 -0.15 -4.31
CA GLY A 18 -15.60 0.50 -3.34
C GLY A 18 -16.19 -0.48 -2.30
N GLY A 19 -17.31 -0.07 -1.70
CA GLY A 19 -17.95 -0.77 -0.59
C GLY A 19 -17.59 -0.16 0.77
N THR A 20 -18.29 -0.59 1.83
CA THR A 20 -18.21 0.03 3.16
C THR A 20 -16.82 -0.04 3.82
N ILE A 21 -15.95 -0.96 3.37
CA ILE A 21 -14.60 -1.15 3.92
C ILE A 21 -13.69 0.08 3.79
N GLY A 22 -13.91 0.95 2.80
CA GLY A 22 -13.18 2.20 2.62
C GLY A 22 -14.09 3.43 2.59
N MET A 23 -15.21 3.38 3.32
CA MET A 23 -16.14 4.50 3.46
C MET A 23 -16.07 5.11 4.85
N LEU A 24 -16.37 6.40 4.95
CA LEU A 24 -16.47 7.14 6.20
C LEU A 24 -17.93 7.45 6.55
N VAL A 25 -18.21 7.70 7.83
CA VAL A 25 -19.53 8.15 8.26
C VAL A 25 -19.72 9.62 7.88
N GLY A 26 -20.69 9.89 7.00
CA GLY A 26 -21.16 11.22 6.66
C GLY A 26 -22.54 11.51 7.26
N VAL A 27 -23.06 12.72 6.99
CA VAL A 27 -24.35 13.20 7.50
C VAL A 27 -25.53 12.28 7.14
N HIS A 28 -25.47 11.63 5.97
CA HIS A 28 -26.54 10.78 5.43
C HIS A 28 -26.13 9.31 5.28
N GLY A 29 -25.20 8.83 6.10
CA GLY A 29 -24.69 7.45 6.06
C GLY A 29 -23.26 7.36 5.53
N TYR A 30 -22.86 6.16 5.09
CA TYR A 30 -21.49 5.92 4.61
C TYR A 30 -21.24 6.62 3.28
N VAL A 31 -20.09 7.30 3.15
CA VAL A 31 -19.64 7.99 1.95
C VAL A 31 -18.26 7.46 1.54
N PRO A 32 -18.00 7.17 0.24
CA PRO A 32 -16.67 6.81 -0.22
C PRO A 32 -15.69 7.95 -0.02
N GLU A 33 -14.55 7.68 0.62
CA GLU A 33 -13.46 8.63 0.76
C GLU A 33 -12.24 8.11 -0.02
N PRO A 34 -11.77 8.85 -1.05
CA PRO A 34 -10.60 8.47 -1.83
C PRO A 34 -9.39 8.15 -0.95
N TYR A 35 -8.65 7.10 -1.28
CA TYR A 35 -7.42 6.68 -0.58
C TYR A 35 -7.60 6.28 0.89
N PHE A 36 -8.77 6.40 1.50
CA PHE A 36 -8.95 6.13 2.92
C PHE A 36 -8.59 4.68 3.29
N LEU A 37 -9.01 3.71 2.46
CA LEU A 37 -8.60 2.31 2.65
C LEU A 37 -7.08 2.14 2.55
N THR A 38 -6.48 2.75 1.53
CA THR A 38 -5.04 2.68 1.29
C THR A 38 -4.23 3.27 2.45
N GLU A 39 -4.63 4.44 2.96
CA GLU A 39 -4.01 5.07 4.13
C GLU A 39 -4.22 4.26 5.40
N THR A 40 -5.42 3.69 5.58
CA THR A 40 -5.72 2.81 6.73
C THR A 40 -4.80 1.59 6.74
N LEU A 41 -4.61 0.94 5.59
CA LEU A 41 -3.71 -0.20 5.46
C LEU A 41 -2.24 0.22 5.66
N ARG A 42 -1.84 1.40 5.15
CA ARG A 42 -0.48 1.94 5.35
C ARG A 42 -0.18 2.22 6.82
N SER A 43 -1.16 2.68 7.58
CA SER A 43 -0.99 3.08 9.00
C SER A 43 -0.81 1.91 9.97
N GLN A 44 -1.00 0.66 9.53
CA GLN A 44 -0.98 -0.50 10.41
C GLN A 44 0.11 -1.49 10.00
N ASN A 45 1.04 -1.77 10.93
CA ASN A 45 2.17 -2.68 10.69
C ASN A 45 1.76 -4.09 10.23
N ARG A 46 0.54 -4.57 10.57
CA ARG A 46 0.05 -5.87 10.09
C ARG A 46 -0.19 -5.91 8.57
N PHE A 47 -0.38 -4.75 7.94
CA PHE A 47 -0.67 -4.59 6.51
C PHE A 47 0.48 -3.89 5.78
N HIS A 48 1.23 -3.03 6.47
CA HIS A 48 2.40 -2.35 5.93
C HIS A 48 3.54 -2.29 6.95
N ASP A 49 4.55 -3.14 6.78
CA ASP A 49 5.75 -3.19 7.63
C ASP A 49 7.01 -3.03 6.76
N PRO A 50 7.35 -1.81 6.32
CA PRO A 50 8.50 -1.60 5.45
C PRO A 50 9.85 -1.88 6.14
N LEU A 51 9.94 -1.61 7.45
CA LEU A 51 11.17 -1.77 8.23
C LEU A 51 11.34 -3.18 8.82
N GLN A 52 10.25 -3.96 8.88
CA GLN A 52 10.26 -5.36 9.34
C GLN A 52 10.70 -5.49 10.81
N ASP A 53 10.51 -4.42 11.58
CA ASP A 53 10.87 -4.28 12.98
C ASP A 53 9.64 -4.35 13.91
N SER A 54 8.45 -4.54 13.33
CA SER A 54 7.22 -4.64 14.09
C SER A 54 7.10 -5.98 14.83
N LEU A 55 6.18 -6.02 15.80
CA LEU A 55 5.76 -7.25 16.46
C LEU A 55 5.34 -8.33 15.45
N PHE A 56 4.68 -7.96 14.35
CA PHE A 56 4.18 -8.93 13.38
C PHE A 56 5.30 -9.63 12.60
N SER A 57 6.40 -8.92 12.30
CA SER A 57 7.57 -9.51 11.63
C SER A 57 8.36 -10.43 12.56
N ASN A 58 8.33 -10.17 13.87
CA ASN A 58 9.14 -10.88 14.85
C ASN A 58 8.37 -11.96 15.63
N ALA A 59 7.03 -11.98 15.58
CA ALA A 59 6.18 -12.94 16.29
C ALA A 59 5.98 -14.28 15.56
N SER A 60 6.68 -14.52 14.44
CA SER A 60 6.57 -15.78 13.68
C SER A 60 7.18 -17.00 14.40
N SER A 61 7.98 -16.77 15.44
CA SER A 61 8.48 -17.82 16.35
C SER A 61 8.70 -17.27 17.75
N VAL A 62 8.64 -18.15 18.76
CA VAL A 62 8.93 -17.78 20.16
C VAL A 62 10.35 -17.23 20.31
N GLN A 63 11.32 -17.84 19.62
CA GLN A 63 12.71 -17.38 19.65
C GLN A 63 12.86 -16.00 19.03
N GLY A 64 12.32 -15.78 17.82
CA GLY A 64 12.37 -14.46 17.17
C GLY A 64 11.71 -13.37 18.01
N TYR A 65 10.58 -13.66 18.63
CA TYR A 65 9.92 -12.73 19.54
C TYR A 65 10.79 -12.38 20.76
N ARG A 66 11.42 -13.38 21.39
CA ARG A 66 12.31 -13.17 22.55
C ARG A 66 13.55 -12.36 22.19
N GLU A 67 14.16 -12.65 21.04
CA GLU A 67 15.34 -11.93 20.54
C GLU A 67 15.02 -10.47 20.23
N TRP A 68 13.86 -10.21 19.61
CA TRP A 68 13.38 -8.86 19.33
C TRP A 68 13.01 -8.11 20.62
N SER A 69 12.18 -8.70 21.48
CA SER A 69 11.72 -8.05 22.72
C SER A 69 12.85 -7.79 23.71
N GLY A 70 13.89 -8.63 23.74
CA GLY A 70 15.08 -8.41 24.56
C GLY A 70 15.97 -7.25 24.08
N ARG A 71 15.91 -6.88 22.79
CA ARG A 71 16.59 -5.70 22.23
C ARG A 71 15.85 -4.40 22.50
N SER A 72 14.54 -4.47 22.77
CA SER A 72 13.66 -3.33 23.04
C SER A 72 13.80 -2.74 24.45
N SER A 73 15.01 -2.72 25.02
CA SER A 73 15.30 -1.82 26.16
C SER A 73 15.29 -0.37 25.65
N PRO A 74 14.82 0.62 26.44
CA PRO A 74 14.54 1.97 25.93
C PRO A 74 15.85 2.62 25.43
N HIS A 75 16.03 2.66 24.12
CA HIS A 75 17.04 3.49 23.47
C HIS A 75 16.58 4.95 23.55
N PRO A 76 17.48 5.93 23.78
CA PRO A 76 17.11 7.34 23.78
C PRO A 76 16.51 7.73 22.41
N PRO A 77 15.66 8.77 22.36
CA PRO A 77 15.04 9.25 21.13
C PRO A 77 16.09 9.97 20.28
N GLY A 78 16.91 9.21 19.56
CA GLY A 78 18.07 9.72 18.83
C GLY A 78 18.02 9.49 17.32
N ASP A 79 17.50 8.34 16.88
CA ASP A 79 17.47 8.00 15.47
C ASP A 79 16.02 7.96 15.00
N THR A 80 15.54 9.10 14.50
CA THR A 80 14.49 9.08 13.48
C THR A 80 15.00 8.13 12.38
N PRO A 81 14.32 7.02 12.07
CA PRO A 81 14.67 6.27 10.89
C PRO A 81 14.57 7.27 9.74
N THR A 82 15.73 7.58 9.13
CA THR A 82 15.76 8.19 7.81
C THR A 82 14.84 7.33 6.97
N ASP A 83 13.71 7.92 6.61
CA ASP A 83 12.81 7.42 5.59
C ASP A 83 13.67 7.19 4.36
N ASP A 84 14.24 5.99 4.22
CA ASP A 84 14.78 5.48 2.96
C ASP A 84 13.58 5.07 2.09
N GLY A 85 12.56 5.95 2.12
CA GLY A 85 11.30 5.99 1.41
C GLY A 85 11.54 6.33 -0.05
N SER A 86 12.47 5.62 -0.68
CA SER A 86 12.29 5.30 -2.08
C SER A 86 11.12 4.33 -2.15
N GLY A 87 9.92 4.89 -1.97
CA GLY A 87 8.65 4.20 -1.97
C GLY A 87 8.56 3.40 -3.25
N ARG A 88 8.84 2.10 -3.14
CA ARG A 88 8.85 1.21 -4.30
C ARG A 88 7.47 1.28 -4.94
N THR A 89 7.45 1.59 -6.22
CA THR A 89 6.21 1.59 -7.00
C THR A 89 6.03 0.26 -7.72
N LEU A 90 4.80 -0.05 -8.08
CA LEU A 90 4.45 -1.12 -8.99
C LEU A 90 3.89 -0.50 -10.27
N LEU A 91 4.47 -0.85 -11.41
CA LEU A 91 3.94 -0.46 -12.71
C LEU A 91 2.63 -1.23 -12.94
N VAL A 92 1.54 -0.49 -13.11
CA VAL A 92 0.21 -1.03 -13.37
C VAL A 92 -0.27 -0.55 -14.73
N ARG A 93 -0.85 -1.48 -15.49
CA ARG A 93 -1.53 -1.23 -16.76
C ARG A 93 -3.03 -1.41 -16.60
N SER A 94 -3.81 -0.53 -17.20
CA SER A 94 -5.27 -0.55 -17.19
C SER A 94 -5.82 -0.18 -18.55
N SER A 95 -7.00 -0.69 -18.90
CA SER A 95 -7.73 -0.25 -20.09
C SER A 95 -8.48 1.07 -19.92
N ARG A 96 -8.49 1.60 -18.69
CA ARG A 96 -9.11 2.87 -18.30
C ARG A 96 -8.06 3.78 -17.64
N PRO A 97 -8.22 5.11 -17.72
CA PRO A 97 -7.34 6.05 -17.02
C PRO A 97 -7.17 5.67 -15.54
N ILE A 98 -5.94 5.75 -15.05
CA ILE A 98 -5.58 5.43 -13.65
C ILE A 98 -5.51 6.75 -12.86
N GLY A 99 -6.11 6.78 -11.67
CA GLY A 99 -6.20 7.98 -10.85
C GLY A 99 -7.53 8.73 -11.05
N HIS A 100 -8.02 9.38 -10.00
CA HIS A 100 -9.37 9.94 -9.97
C HIS A 100 -9.62 10.99 -11.05
N THR A 101 -10.72 10.81 -11.77
CA THR A 101 -11.52 11.88 -12.36
C THR A 101 -12.61 12.25 -11.34
N ASN A 102 -12.67 13.55 -10.99
CA ASN A 102 -13.71 14.18 -10.16
C ASN A 102 -13.79 13.80 -8.67
N ALA A 103 -12.94 14.44 -7.86
CA ALA A 103 -13.40 14.84 -6.53
C ALA A 103 -14.53 15.88 -6.72
N LEU A 104 -15.75 15.54 -6.28
CA LEU A 104 -16.84 16.52 -6.23
C LEU A 104 -16.41 17.65 -5.29
N ARG A 105 -16.17 18.82 -5.90
CA ARG A 105 -15.78 20.12 -5.32
C ARG A 105 -14.27 20.36 -5.33
N PRO A 106 -13.73 21.10 -6.32
CA PRO A 106 -12.39 21.67 -6.19
C PRO A 106 -12.42 22.66 -5.02
N THR A 107 -11.73 22.34 -3.94
CA THR A 107 -11.42 23.35 -2.92
C THR A 107 -10.61 24.45 -3.61
N PRO A 108 -11.04 25.71 -3.59
CA PRO A 108 -10.26 26.81 -4.15
C PRO A 108 -9.02 27.01 -3.27
N GLY A 109 -7.94 26.33 -3.63
CA GLY A 109 -6.72 26.19 -2.84
C GLY A 109 -5.97 24.93 -3.27
N GLY A 110 -5.43 24.94 -4.49
CA GLY A 110 -4.90 23.78 -5.21
C GLY A 110 -3.71 23.10 -4.53
N ALA A 111 -3.99 22.16 -3.64
CA ALA A 111 -3.10 21.06 -3.36
C ALA A 111 -3.60 19.85 -4.16
N THR A 112 -2.85 19.44 -5.17
CA THR A 112 -3.01 18.09 -5.73
C THR A 112 -2.89 17.09 -4.57
N PRO A 113 -3.73 16.05 -4.49
CA PRO A 113 -3.55 15.02 -3.49
C PRO A 113 -2.14 14.46 -3.64
N LYS A 114 -1.34 14.50 -2.56
CA LYS A 114 0.09 14.13 -2.54
C LYS A 114 0.37 12.70 -3.06
N HIS A 115 -0.67 11.89 -3.24
CA HIS A 115 -0.61 10.48 -3.61
C HIS A 115 -1.19 10.14 -4.99
N GLN A 116 -1.55 11.12 -5.82
CA GLN A 116 -2.08 10.80 -7.14
C GLN A 116 -0.95 10.29 -8.06
N PRO A 117 -1.06 9.05 -8.58
CA PRO A 117 -0.06 8.52 -9.48
C PRO A 117 -0.13 9.23 -10.84
N GLN A 118 1.03 9.49 -11.45
CA GLN A 118 1.08 10.01 -12.82
C GLN A 118 0.63 8.89 -13.78
N CYS A 119 -0.47 9.12 -14.48
CA CYS A 119 -1.01 8.21 -15.47
C CYS A 119 -0.66 8.68 -16.88
N VAL A 120 -0.12 7.78 -17.70
CA VAL A 120 0.27 8.03 -19.08
C VAL A 120 -0.45 7.05 -19.99
N GLN A 121 -1.08 7.55 -21.05
CA GLN A 121 -1.61 6.69 -22.11
C GLN A 121 -0.46 6.25 -23.03
N VAL A 122 -0.23 4.95 -23.12
CA VAL A 122 0.89 4.38 -23.92
C VAL A 122 0.42 3.79 -25.24
N SER A 123 -0.85 3.43 -25.35
CA SER A 123 -1.50 3.04 -26.61
C SER A 123 -3.01 3.26 -26.53
N GLU A 124 -3.73 2.97 -27.61
CA GLU A 124 -5.20 2.95 -27.61
C GLU A 124 -5.71 2.01 -26.50
N ASN A 125 -6.56 2.51 -25.60
CA ASN A 125 -7.10 1.78 -24.46
C ASN A 125 -6.05 1.12 -23.55
N VAL A 126 -4.84 1.69 -23.43
CA VAL A 126 -3.83 1.23 -22.46
C VAL A 126 -3.21 2.42 -21.75
N TYR A 127 -3.40 2.43 -20.44
CA TYR A 127 -2.91 3.44 -19.52
C TYR A 127 -1.94 2.81 -18.52
N GLU A 128 -0.84 3.49 -18.26
CA GLU A 128 0.21 3.08 -17.33
C GLU A 128 0.33 4.06 -16.18
N ALA A 129 0.55 3.54 -14.97
CA ALA A 129 0.88 4.35 -13.82
C ALA A 129 1.79 3.59 -12.86
N GLN A 130 2.67 4.33 -12.18
CA GLN A 130 3.49 3.82 -11.08
C GLN A 130 2.72 4.00 -9.77
N LEU A 131 2.20 2.91 -9.21
CA LEU A 131 1.43 2.96 -7.97
C LEU A 131 2.33 2.74 -6.75
N PRO A 132 2.20 3.53 -5.67
CA PRO A 132 2.87 3.25 -4.41
C PRO A 132 2.52 1.84 -3.89
N THR A 133 3.51 1.15 -3.33
CA THR A 133 3.29 -0.20 -2.77
C THR A 133 3.29 -0.21 -1.25
N LEU A 134 2.50 -1.12 -0.70
CA LEU A 134 2.58 -1.58 0.68
C LEU A 134 3.29 -2.94 0.71
N VAL A 135 3.78 -3.34 1.88
CA VAL A 135 4.52 -4.59 2.07
C VAL A 135 4.12 -5.24 3.38
N THR A 136 3.77 -6.51 3.37
CA THR A 136 3.38 -7.22 4.60
C THR A 136 4.60 -7.54 5.46
N PRO A 137 4.41 -7.79 6.76
CA PRO A 137 5.39 -8.46 7.59
C PRO A 137 5.91 -9.74 6.94
N ARG A 138 7.20 -10.05 7.13
CA ARG A 138 7.80 -11.30 6.68
C ARG A 138 7.24 -12.46 7.51
N THR A 139 6.78 -13.49 6.81
CA THR A 139 6.30 -14.73 7.42
C THR A 139 7.18 -15.89 7.01
N ARG A 140 7.41 -16.83 7.92
CA ARG A 140 8.19 -18.03 7.62
C ARG A 140 7.35 -18.97 6.75
N ALA A 141 7.92 -19.44 5.64
CA ALA A 141 7.23 -20.41 4.79
C ALA A 141 7.02 -21.74 5.55
N PRO A 142 5.86 -22.42 5.41
CA PRO A 142 5.56 -23.67 6.12
C PRO A 142 6.59 -24.81 5.92
N ASN A 143 7.40 -24.72 4.86
CA ASN A 143 8.26 -25.79 4.35
C ASN A 143 9.73 -25.36 4.14
N GLY A 144 10.20 -24.25 4.73
CA GLY A 144 11.58 -23.81 4.52
C GLY A 144 12.15 -22.81 5.51
N ASN A 145 13.46 -22.57 5.38
CA ASN A 145 14.21 -21.49 6.07
C ASN A 145 14.05 -20.12 5.38
N SER A 146 13.13 -20.00 4.41
CA SER A 146 12.88 -18.75 3.69
C SER A 146 11.78 -17.93 4.36
N THR A 147 11.84 -16.61 4.19
CA THR A 147 10.90 -15.64 4.77
C THR A 147 10.21 -14.88 3.66
N LYS A 148 8.89 -15.07 3.54
CA LYS A 148 8.08 -14.50 2.46
C LYS A 148 7.41 -13.22 2.90
N SER A 149 7.38 -12.25 1.99
CA SER A 149 6.57 -11.04 2.12
C SER A 149 5.71 -10.84 0.88
N ILE A 150 4.64 -10.05 1.01
CA ILE A 150 3.82 -9.64 -0.11
C ILE A 150 4.00 -8.15 -0.29
N ARG A 151 4.46 -7.73 -1.46
CA ARG A 151 4.38 -6.36 -1.92
C ARG A 151 3.14 -6.19 -2.76
N TYR A 152 2.34 -5.18 -2.45
CA TYR A 152 1.09 -4.98 -3.15
C TYR A 152 0.80 -3.52 -3.42
N ALA A 153 0.17 -3.25 -4.55
CA ALA A 153 -0.38 -1.94 -4.89
C ALA A 153 -1.91 -2.00 -4.88
N ILE A 154 -2.54 -0.87 -4.58
CA ILE A 154 -3.99 -0.75 -4.59
C ILE A 154 -4.37 0.18 -5.74
N LEU A 155 -5.13 -0.38 -6.68
CA LEU A 155 -5.76 0.37 -7.77
C LEU A 155 -7.21 0.66 -7.35
N GLU A 156 -7.49 1.91 -6.99
CA GLU A 156 -8.85 2.35 -6.74
C GLU A 156 -9.54 2.63 -8.06
N VAL A 157 -10.60 1.87 -8.33
CA VAL A 157 -11.42 2.01 -9.53
C VAL A 157 -12.66 2.79 -9.15
N SER A 158 -12.94 3.88 -9.88
CA SER A 158 -14.19 4.61 -9.73
C SER A 158 -15.36 3.62 -9.86
N PRO A 159 -16.35 3.66 -8.94
CA PRO A 159 -17.43 2.70 -8.94
C PRO A 159 -18.12 2.66 -10.30
N LEU A 160 -18.33 1.45 -10.82
CA LEU A 160 -19.11 1.18 -12.03
C LEU A 160 -20.57 1.52 -11.76
N GLY A 161 -20.95 2.80 -11.80
CA GLY A 161 -22.31 3.20 -11.50
C GLY A 161 -22.48 4.68 -11.29
N ARG A 162 -22.43 5.43 -12.39
CA ARG A 162 -23.25 6.61 -12.75
C ARG A 162 -22.50 7.41 -13.81
N ASP A 163 -22.28 6.78 -14.96
CA ASP A 163 -22.19 7.57 -16.18
C ASP A 163 -23.60 8.09 -16.44
N ASN A 164 -23.78 9.41 -16.30
CA ASN A 164 -24.90 10.22 -16.77
C ASN A 164 -26.32 9.62 -16.68
N MET A 165 -27.08 10.06 -15.68
CA MET A 165 -28.53 10.20 -15.81
C MET A 165 -28.98 11.53 -15.22
#